data_AF-A0A840Y8A4-F1
#
_entry.id   AF-A0A840Y8A4-F1
#
_cell.length_a   1.000
_cell.length_b   1.000
_cell.length_c   1.000
_cell.angle_alpha   90.00
_cell.angle_beta   90.00
_cell.angle_gamma   90.00
#
_symmetry.space_group_name_H-M   'P 1'
#
loop_
_entity.id
_entity.type
_entity.pdbx_description
1 polymer ?
#
loop_
_entity_poly.entity_id
_entity_poly.type
_entity_poly.pdbx_seq_one_letter_code
_entity_poly.pdbx_strand_id
1 'polypeptide(L)'
;MLTGPASARRKCPTRPTTVRVAAAIRPLALLLALAGPMLAGCARSTAESSWWNPAGIGPAPQSPPPATDVVLPARAADPLAAFAARARQGQAESVQLPQGVVSARMVRAYNAASGRECRELQFGPSGIAGGAPGATYCNDPSQGWVAARALLRGGAVYRP
;
A
#
# COMPACT_ATOMS: atom_id res chain seq x y z
N MET A 1 -31.38 15.69 -50.06
CA MET A 1 -30.78 16.87 -49.40
C MET A 1 -30.11 16.36 -48.12
N LEU A 2 -28.84 15.94 -48.14
CA LEU A 2 -27.61 16.77 -48.03
C LEU A 2 -27.74 17.68 -46.80
N THR A 3 -27.19 17.36 -45.63
CA THR A 3 -25.75 17.52 -45.32
C THR A 3 -25.50 17.09 -43.87
N GLY A 4 -24.43 16.35 -43.61
CA GLY A 4 -23.85 16.22 -42.27
C GLY A 4 -22.62 17.13 -42.12
N PRO A 5 -22.11 17.34 -40.89
CA PRO A 5 -20.74 17.80 -40.73
C PRO A 5 -19.87 16.80 -39.93
N ALA A 6 -18.94 16.22 -40.68
CA ALA A 6 -17.50 16.21 -40.44
C ALA A 6 -16.95 16.11 -39.00
N SER A 7 -16.44 14.91 -38.73
CA SER A 7 -15.20 14.60 -38.01
C SER A 7 -14.21 15.75 -37.78
N ALA A 8 -13.76 15.91 -36.54
CA ALA A 8 -12.47 16.51 -36.21
C ALA A 8 -11.71 15.64 -35.20
N ARG A 9 -11.06 14.59 -35.71
CA ARG A 9 -10.09 13.78 -34.94
C ARG A 9 -8.82 14.61 -34.74
N ARG A 10 -8.63 15.16 -33.54
CA ARG A 10 -7.33 15.74 -33.15
C ARG A 10 -6.38 14.60 -32.78
N LYS A 11 -5.50 14.25 -33.72
CA LYS A 11 -4.30 13.43 -33.46
C LYS A 11 -3.33 14.28 -32.64
N CYS A 12 -3.13 13.94 -31.36
CA CYS A 12 -1.98 14.47 -30.62
C CYS A 12 -0.70 13.80 -31.15
N PRO A 13 0.34 14.57 -31.54
CA PRO A 13 1.63 14.01 -31.91
C PRO A 13 2.31 13.40 -30.68
N THR A 14 2.55 12.09 -30.77
CA THR A 14 3.42 11.30 -29.90
C THR A 14 4.81 11.91 -29.90
N ARG A 15 5.29 12.39 -28.75
CA ARG A 15 6.65 12.90 -28.58
C ARG A 15 7.54 11.76 -28.07
N PRO A 16 8.47 11.22 -28.87
CA PRO A 16 9.44 10.26 -28.39
C PRO A 16 10.55 11.03 -27.65
N THR A 17 10.48 11.07 -26.32
CA THR A 17 11.63 11.50 -25.52
C THR A 17 12.49 10.28 -25.23
N THR A 18 13.34 9.94 -26.19
CA THR A 18 14.49 9.05 -25.97
C THR A 18 15.49 9.77 -25.08
N VAL A 19 15.44 9.50 -23.77
CA VAL A 19 16.57 9.78 -22.89
C VAL A 19 17.32 8.47 -22.70
N ARG A 20 18.33 8.25 -23.54
CA ARG A 20 19.40 7.28 -23.29
C ARG A 20 20.32 7.92 -22.24
N VAL A 21 20.17 7.58 -20.97
CA VAL A 21 21.25 7.80 -20.00
C VAL A 21 22.10 6.54 -19.99
N ALA A 22 23.34 6.73 -20.44
CA ALA A 22 24.34 5.71 -20.57
C ALA A 22 24.64 5.02 -19.23
N ALA A 23 24.83 3.71 -19.32
CA ALA A 23 25.45 2.90 -18.30
C ALA A 23 26.86 3.45 -17.99
N ALA A 24 27.06 3.89 -16.75
CA ALA A 24 28.39 4.06 -16.18
C ALA A 24 28.61 2.95 -15.16
N ILE A 25 28.97 1.78 -15.69
CA ILE A 25 29.61 0.70 -14.93
C ILE A 25 31.00 1.22 -14.56
N ARG A 26 31.26 1.45 -13.27
CA ARG A 26 32.62 1.45 -12.74
C ARG A 26 32.68 0.64 -11.44
N PRO A 27 33.49 -0.42 -11.40
CA PRO A 27 33.58 -1.35 -10.29
C PRO A 27 34.50 -0.74 -9.22
N LEU A 28 33.95 -0.36 -8.08
CA LEU A 28 34.75 -0.09 -6.88
C LEU A 28 34.81 -1.35 -6.00
N ALA A 29 35.16 -2.46 -6.64
CA ALA A 29 35.48 -3.73 -6.00
C ALA A 29 36.99 -3.77 -5.73
N LEU A 30 37.51 -2.90 -4.85
CA LEU A 30 38.91 -3.00 -4.39
C LEU A 30 39.22 -2.26 -3.08
N LEU A 31 38.25 -2.14 -2.16
CA LEU A 31 38.50 -1.66 -0.79
C LEU A 31 37.94 -2.64 0.25
N LEU A 32 37.99 -3.93 -0.09
CA LEU A 32 37.46 -5.04 0.71
C LEU A 32 38.58 -5.98 1.23
N ALA A 33 39.83 -5.52 1.30
CA ALA A 33 40.96 -6.44 1.46
C ALA A 33 41.81 -6.32 2.75
N LEU A 34 41.73 -5.26 3.58
CA LEU A 34 42.83 -5.00 4.54
C LEU A 34 42.43 -4.41 5.91
N ALA A 35 41.40 -4.95 6.54
CA ALA A 35 41.16 -4.78 7.99
C ALA A 35 40.29 -5.94 8.47
N GLY A 36 40.87 -7.09 8.81
CA GLY A 36 41.35 -7.33 10.15
C GLY A 36 40.43 -8.35 10.83
N PRO A 37 40.69 -9.66 10.67
CA PRO A 37 39.92 -10.72 11.32
C PRO A 37 40.43 -10.84 12.75
N MET A 38 39.96 -9.98 13.63
CA MET A 38 40.24 -10.06 15.06
C MET A 38 38.91 -10.03 15.79
N LEU A 39 38.74 -11.03 16.64
CA LEU A 39 37.62 -11.27 17.56
C LEU A 39 36.51 -12.14 16.99
N ALA A 40 36.88 -13.39 16.73
CA ALA A 40 36.15 -14.54 17.25
C ALA A 40 35.84 -14.29 18.75
N GLY A 41 34.65 -13.74 19.01
CA GLY A 41 34.15 -13.43 20.34
C GLY A 41 32.83 -14.15 20.53
N CYS A 42 32.82 -15.06 21.49
CA CYS A 42 31.71 -15.90 21.95
C CYS A 42 30.39 -15.13 22.10
N ALA A 43 29.54 -15.14 21.08
CA ALA A 43 28.09 -15.04 21.29
C ALA A 43 27.53 -16.45 21.27
N ARG A 44 27.82 -17.20 22.35
CA ARG A 44 26.96 -18.31 22.75
C ARG A 44 25.57 -17.73 22.84
N SER A 45 24.72 -18.18 21.94
CA SER A 45 23.30 -17.87 21.92
C SER A 45 22.72 -18.31 23.26
N THR A 46 22.62 -17.39 24.22
CA THR A 46 21.62 -17.49 25.28
C THR A 46 20.27 -17.15 24.65
N ALA A 47 19.83 -18.01 23.72
CA ALA A 47 18.42 -18.31 23.68
C ALA A 47 18.10 -18.91 25.06
N GLU A 48 16.91 -18.66 25.58
CA GLU A 48 16.35 -19.35 26.76
C GLU A 48 16.64 -18.78 28.16
N SER A 49 17.21 -17.58 28.34
CA SER A 49 16.95 -16.84 29.59
C SER A 49 15.63 -16.08 29.45
N SER A 50 14.57 -16.85 29.64
CA SER A 50 13.14 -16.51 29.73
C SER A 50 12.87 -15.21 30.49
N TRP A 51 12.58 -14.14 29.74
CA TRP A 51 11.94 -12.92 30.28
C TRP A 51 10.67 -13.21 31.10
N TRP A 52 10.05 -14.38 30.88
CA TRP A 52 8.85 -14.86 31.55
C TRP A 52 9.13 -15.83 32.72
N ASN A 53 10.37 -16.31 32.93
CA ASN A 53 10.75 -17.22 34.03
C ASN A 53 12.18 -16.95 34.53
N PRO A 54 12.37 -15.95 35.42
CA PRO A 54 13.67 -15.61 35.97
C PRO A 54 14.18 -16.60 37.02
N ALA A 55 13.32 -17.48 37.54
CA ALA A 55 13.66 -18.41 38.62
C ALA A 55 14.01 -19.82 38.13
N GLY A 56 13.78 -20.13 36.85
CA GLY A 56 14.05 -21.46 36.29
C GLY A 56 13.20 -22.58 36.91
N ILE A 57 12.12 -22.24 37.61
CA ILE A 57 11.25 -23.20 38.29
C ILE A 57 10.12 -23.57 37.32
N GLY A 58 10.14 -24.80 36.82
CA GLY A 58 9.04 -25.42 36.09
C GLY A 58 9.29 -25.58 34.58
N PRO A 59 8.66 -26.59 33.95
CA PRO A 59 8.76 -26.81 32.51
C PRO A 59 8.21 -25.62 31.73
N ALA A 60 8.82 -25.30 30.59
CA ALA A 60 8.33 -24.26 29.71
C ALA A 60 6.88 -24.57 29.27
N PRO A 61 5.99 -23.57 29.24
CA PRO A 61 4.66 -23.76 28.68
C PRO A 61 4.82 -24.24 27.24
N GLN A 62 4.25 -25.40 26.94
CA GLN A 62 4.23 -25.94 25.59
C GLN A 62 3.50 -24.95 24.69
N SER A 63 4.19 -24.47 23.64
CA SER A 63 3.59 -23.57 22.66
C SER A 63 2.38 -24.28 22.04
N PRO A 64 1.18 -23.67 22.06
CA PRO A 64 0.03 -24.27 21.40
C PRO A 64 0.37 -24.49 19.91
N PRO A 65 -0.11 -25.59 19.30
CA PRO A 65 0.16 -25.86 17.90
C PRO A 65 -0.28 -24.67 17.04
N PRO A 66 0.45 -24.36 15.95
CA PRO A 66 0.07 -23.27 15.06
C PRO A 66 -1.36 -23.50 14.59
N ALA A 67 -2.22 -22.50 14.76
CA ALA A 67 -3.60 -22.57 14.28
C ALA A 67 -3.58 -22.62 12.74
N THR A 68 -3.60 -23.84 12.20
CA THR A 68 -3.53 -24.11 10.75
C THR A 68 -4.84 -23.89 10.01
N ASP A 69 -5.94 -23.69 10.75
CA ASP A 69 -7.30 -23.60 10.19
C ASP A 69 -8.05 -22.33 10.64
N VAL A 70 -7.36 -21.18 10.60
CA VAL A 70 -8.07 -19.90 10.67
C VAL A 70 -8.69 -19.63 9.31
N VAL A 71 -9.90 -20.15 9.10
CA VAL A 71 -10.76 -19.74 7.98
C VAL A 71 -11.16 -18.29 8.25
N LEU A 72 -10.45 -17.34 7.64
CA LEU A 72 -10.88 -15.94 7.67
C LEU A 72 -12.22 -15.86 6.94
N PRO A 73 -13.31 -15.38 7.58
CA PRO A 73 -14.58 -15.20 6.90
C PRO A 73 -14.37 -14.28 5.70
N ALA A 74 -14.90 -14.68 4.55
CA ALA A 74 -14.87 -13.88 3.34
C ALA A 74 -15.53 -12.53 3.67
N ARG A 75 -14.72 -11.46 3.74
CA ARG A 75 -15.26 -10.12 4.01
C ARG A 75 -16.18 -9.76 2.86
N ALA A 76 -17.36 -9.25 3.20
CA ALA A 76 -18.25 -8.64 2.21
C ALA A 76 -17.45 -7.63 1.39
N ALA A 77 -17.60 -7.67 0.06
CA ALA A 77 -16.85 -6.82 -0.85
C ALA A 77 -17.09 -5.35 -0.49
N ASP A 78 -16.04 -4.66 -0.05
CA ASP A 78 -16.12 -3.24 0.30
C ASP A 78 -16.31 -2.43 -0.99
N PRO A 79 -17.44 -1.73 -1.15
CA PRO A 79 -17.74 -0.97 -2.37
C PRO A 79 -16.74 0.18 -2.59
N LEU A 80 -16.14 0.74 -1.54
CA LEU A 80 -15.08 1.75 -1.65
C LEU A 80 -13.76 1.13 -2.11
N ALA A 81 -13.44 -0.08 -1.66
CA ALA A 81 -12.27 -0.81 -2.17
C ALA A 81 -12.42 -1.15 -3.66
N ALA A 82 -13.62 -1.53 -4.09
CA ALA A 82 -13.91 -1.77 -5.50
C ALA A 82 -13.77 -0.48 -6.34
N PHE A 83 -14.19 0.67 -5.80
CA PHE A 83 -13.95 1.97 -6.43
C PHE A 83 -12.46 2.29 -6.52
N ALA A 84 -11.72 2.15 -5.41
CA ALA A 84 -10.28 2.38 -5.37
C ALA A 84 -9.55 1.56 -6.44
N ALA A 85 -9.93 0.30 -6.64
CA ALA A 85 -9.31 -0.60 -7.62
C ALA A 85 -9.39 -0.10 -9.07
N ARG A 86 -10.51 0.52 -9.46
CA ARG A 86 -10.77 0.94 -10.85
C ARG A 86 -10.56 2.43 -11.09
N ALA A 87 -10.63 3.25 -10.06
CA ALA A 87 -10.68 4.70 -10.20
C ALA A 87 -9.40 5.27 -10.82
N ARG A 88 -9.56 6.24 -11.71
CA ARG A 88 -8.45 7.06 -12.22
C ARG A 88 -8.26 8.30 -11.36
N GLN A 89 -7.07 8.89 -11.38
CA GLN A 89 -6.83 10.13 -10.67
C GLN A 89 -7.81 11.22 -11.11
N GLY A 90 -8.47 11.86 -10.15
CA GLY A 90 -9.51 12.87 -10.36
C GLY A 90 -10.93 12.31 -10.55
N GLN A 91 -11.09 11.01 -10.82
CA GLN A 91 -12.40 10.37 -11.00
C GLN A 91 -13.21 10.46 -9.70
N ALA A 92 -14.48 10.85 -9.83
CA ALA A 92 -15.44 10.88 -8.74
C ALA A 92 -16.63 9.96 -9.07
N GLU A 93 -17.17 9.30 -8.05
CA GLU A 93 -18.31 8.40 -8.17
C GLU A 93 -19.13 8.39 -6.88
N SER A 94 -20.45 8.30 -7.00
CA SER A 94 -21.33 8.05 -5.86
C SER A 94 -21.31 6.56 -5.54
N VAL A 95 -20.75 6.20 -4.40
CA VAL A 95 -20.64 4.82 -3.94
C VAL A 95 -21.75 4.54 -2.93
N GLN A 96 -22.49 3.44 -3.12
CA GLN A 96 -23.49 2.98 -2.17
C GLN A 96 -22.81 2.20 -1.04
N LEU A 97 -23.03 2.62 0.20
CA LEU A 97 -22.61 1.92 1.41
C LEU A 97 -23.84 1.50 2.24
N PRO A 98 -23.67 0.58 3.21
CA PRO A 98 -24.75 0.20 4.12
C PRO A 98 -25.37 1.37 4.90
N GLN A 99 -24.57 2.41 5.17
CA GLN A 99 -24.95 3.60 5.94
C GLN A 99 -25.54 4.71 5.07
N GLY A 100 -25.45 4.61 3.73
CA GLY A 100 -25.90 5.64 2.79
C GLY A 100 -25.01 5.77 1.56
N VAL A 101 -25.27 6.80 0.75
CA VAL A 101 -24.47 7.11 -0.45
C VAL A 101 -23.39 8.12 -0.10
N VAL A 102 -22.15 7.84 -0.50
CA VAL A 102 -21.04 8.80 -0.38
C VAL A 102 -20.50 9.16 -1.77
N SER A 103 -20.24 10.45 -2.00
CA SER A 103 -19.43 10.89 -3.13
C SER A 103 -17.95 10.66 -2.80
N ALA A 104 -17.31 9.74 -3.52
CA ALA A 104 -15.90 9.42 -3.38
C ALA A 104 -15.13 9.93 -4.61
N ARG A 105 -13.98 10.58 -4.37
CA ARG A 105 -13.08 11.05 -5.44
C ARG A 105 -11.69 10.50 -5.24
N MET A 106 -11.11 9.94 -6.28
CA MET A 106 -9.72 9.50 -6.30
C MET A 106 -8.78 10.71 -6.44
N VAL A 107 -7.96 10.98 -5.43
CA VAL A 107 -7.09 12.17 -5.35
C VAL A 107 -5.70 11.89 -5.87
N ARG A 108 -5.08 10.80 -5.41
CA ARG A 108 -3.71 10.42 -5.79
C ARG A 108 -3.48 8.92 -5.70
N ALA A 109 -2.62 8.40 -6.57
CA ALA A 109 -2.05 7.06 -6.48
C ALA A 109 -0.54 7.17 -6.19
N TYR A 110 -0.01 6.31 -5.33
CA TYR A 110 1.41 6.29 -4.94
C TYR A 110 1.81 4.89 -4.49
N ASN A 111 3.11 4.58 -4.45
CA ASN A 111 3.62 3.36 -3.83
C ASN A 111 4.05 3.66 -2.39
N ALA A 112 3.58 2.86 -1.44
CA ALA A 112 4.05 2.95 -0.05
C ALA A 112 5.50 2.45 0.07
N ALA A 113 6.13 2.70 1.23
CA ALA A 113 7.47 2.19 1.53
C ALA A 113 7.55 0.65 1.49
N SER A 114 6.42 -0.04 1.65
CA SER A 114 6.30 -1.49 1.46
C SER A 114 6.27 -1.94 -0.01
N GLY A 115 6.33 -1.02 -0.97
CA GLY A 115 6.19 -1.31 -2.40
C GLY A 115 4.75 -1.53 -2.87
N ARG A 116 3.77 -1.46 -1.96
CA ARG A 116 2.34 -1.64 -2.28
C ARG A 116 1.78 -0.40 -2.96
N GLU A 117 0.99 -0.59 -4.01
CA GLU A 117 0.22 0.48 -4.63
C GLU A 117 -0.86 0.95 -3.66
N CYS A 118 -0.91 2.24 -3.38
CA CYS A 118 -1.88 2.89 -2.51
C CYS A 118 -2.58 4.03 -3.25
N ARG A 119 -3.84 4.23 -2.88
CA ARG A 119 -4.77 5.16 -3.51
C ARG A 119 -5.50 5.95 -2.43
N GLU A 120 -5.52 7.26 -2.59
CA GLU A 120 -6.16 8.17 -1.66
C GLU A 120 -7.48 8.65 -2.21
N LEU A 121 -8.53 8.42 -1.44
CA LEU A 121 -9.88 8.85 -1.75
C LEU A 121 -10.25 10.01 -0.84
N GLN A 122 -10.90 11.03 -1.39
CA GLN A 122 -11.55 12.09 -0.63
C GLN A 122 -13.05 11.89 -0.66
N PHE A 123 -13.72 12.18 0.45
CA PHE A 123 -15.16 12.08 0.58
C PHE A 123 -15.82 13.45 0.70
N GLY A 124 -17.07 13.54 0.26
CA GLY A 124 -17.88 14.74 0.40
C GLY A 124 -18.25 15.39 -0.93
N PRO A 125 -18.92 16.56 -0.89
CA PRO A 125 -19.37 17.26 -2.09
C PRO A 125 -18.17 17.60 -2.97
N SER A 126 -18.23 17.13 -4.22
CA SER A 126 -17.18 17.31 -5.21
C SER A 126 -16.86 18.80 -5.38
N GLY A 127 -15.64 19.23 -5.05
CA GLY A 127 -15.14 20.57 -5.41
C GLY A 127 -14.63 21.43 -4.26
N ILE A 128 -14.78 21.03 -2.99
CA ILE A 128 -14.17 21.77 -1.88
C ILE A 128 -12.75 21.26 -1.63
N ALA A 129 -11.75 22.07 -1.98
CA ALA A 129 -10.38 21.88 -1.51
C ALA A 129 -10.40 21.96 0.03
N GLY A 130 -10.05 20.86 0.71
CA GLY A 130 -10.22 20.71 2.17
C GLY A 130 -11.48 19.94 2.61
N GLY A 131 -12.24 19.35 1.68
CA GLY A 131 -13.35 18.43 1.98
C GLY A 131 -12.94 17.24 2.87
N ALA A 132 -13.96 16.66 3.53
CA ALA A 132 -13.92 15.67 4.61
C ALA A 132 -12.74 14.67 4.57
N PRO A 133 -12.25 14.22 5.74
CA PRO A 133 -11.05 13.40 5.82
C PRO A 133 -11.20 12.16 4.94
N GLY A 134 -10.30 12.06 3.97
CA GLY A 134 -10.25 10.95 3.03
C GLY A 134 -9.82 9.64 3.66
N ALA A 135 -9.88 8.56 2.89
CA ALA A 135 -9.32 7.26 3.25
C ALA A 135 -8.27 6.82 2.26
N THR A 136 -7.28 6.08 2.75
CA THR A 136 -6.27 5.43 1.91
C THR A 136 -6.63 3.95 1.74
N TYR A 137 -6.54 3.45 0.52
CA TYR A 137 -6.63 2.02 0.20
C TYR A 137 -5.33 1.56 -0.40
N CYS A 138 -4.80 0.43 0.05
CA CYS A 138 -3.59 -0.16 -0.52
C CYS A 138 -3.88 -1.55 -1.07
N ASN A 139 -3.31 -1.85 -2.23
CA ASN A 139 -3.39 -3.16 -2.85
C ASN A 139 -2.55 -4.15 -2.04
N ASP A 140 -3.23 -5.04 -1.35
CA ASP A 140 -2.67 -6.22 -0.70
C ASP A 140 -2.66 -7.39 -1.68
N PRO A 141 -1.53 -8.09 -1.88
CA PRO A 141 -1.48 -9.22 -2.81
C PRO A 141 -2.38 -10.39 -2.40
N SER A 142 -2.70 -10.53 -1.12
CA SER A 142 -3.53 -11.62 -0.60
C SER A 142 -5.00 -11.24 -0.44
N GLN A 143 -5.29 -9.95 -0.18
CA GLN A 143 -6.65 -9.48 0.14
C GLN A 143 -7.23 -8.49 -0.89
N GLY A 144 -6.44 -8.10 -1.89
CA GLY A 144 -6.80 -7.03 -2.82
C GLY A 144 -6.74 -5.65 -2.16
N TRP A 145 -7.57 -4.71 -2.64
CA TRP A 145 -7.60 -3.36 -2.10
C TRP A 145 -8.17 -3.34 -0.68
N VAL A 146 -7.37 -2.91 0.28
CA VAL A 146 -7.78 -2.83 1.70
C VAL A 146 -7.57 -1.43 2.25
N ALA A 147 -8.49 -0.98 3.11
CA ALA A 147 -8.36 0.29 3.80
C ALA A 147 -7.10 0.30 4.69
N ALA A 148 -6.24 1.28 4.49
CA ALA A 148 -5.02 1.50 5.23
C ALA A 148 -5.14 2.73 6.12
N ARG A 149 -4.55 2.66 7.32
CA ARG A 149 -4.48 3.81 8.23
C ARG A 149 -3.37 4.74 7.78
N ALA A 150 -3.71 6.00 7.55
CA ALA A 150 -2.69 7.01 7.34
C ALA A 150 -1.83 7.11 8.60
N LEU A 151 -0.51 6.95 8.42
CA LEU A 151 0.46 6.98 9.52
C LEU A 151 0.63 8.39 10.10
N LEU A 152 0.28 9.42 9.33
CA LEU A 152 0.27 10.80 9.77
C LEU A 152 -1.10 11.11 10.40
N ARG A 153 -1.08 11.54 11.67
CA ARG A 153 -2.25 11.89 12.48
C ARG A 153 -3.12 12.91 11.73
N GLY A 154 -4.11 12.44 10.98
CA GLY A 154 -4.95 13.31 10.15
C GLY A 154 -5.64 12.60 9.00
N GLY A 155 -5.08 11.49 8.48
CA GLY A 155 -5.82 10.67 7.52
C GLY A 155 -6.77 9.73 8.25
N ALA A 156 -8.07 9.92 8.04
CA ALA A 156 -9.07 9.03 8.58
C ALA A 156 -8.98 7.67 7.87
N VAL A 157 -9.22 6.60 8.62
CA VAL A 157 -9.70 5.35 8.02
C VAL A 157 -11.20 5.49 8.03
N TYR A 158 -11.82 5.52 6.85
CA TYR A 158 -13.27 5.43 6.78
C TYR A 158 -13.67 4.08 7.37
N ARG A 159 -14.40 4.10 8.49
CA ARG A 159 -15.02 2.92 9.08
C ARG A 159 -16.50 2.95 8.74
N PRO A 160 -17.02 1.96 7.98
CA PRO A 160 -18.46 1.78 7.83
C PRO A 160 -19.09 1.49 9.20
#